data_AF-A0A8H6X1V3-F1
#
_entry.id   AF-A0A8H6X1V3-F1
#
_cell.length_a   1.000
_cell.length_b   1.000
_cell.length_c   1.000
_cell.angle_alpha   90.00
_cell.angle_beta   90.00
_cell.angle_gamma   90.00
#
_symmetry.space_group_name_H-M   'P 1'
#
loop_
_entity.id
_entity.type
_entity.pdbx_description
1 polymer ?
#
loop_
_entity_poly.entity_id
_entity_poly.type
_entity_poly.pdbx_seq_one_letter_code
_entity_poly.pdbx_strand_id
1 'polypeptide(L)'
;MLPLQSFLFALLAALLIGATPSPEPRDLLGEVIDALGIGLVTHIDVTLTLATLDNNLVTIDFEAQNPLLFELTIDSVSTTAGLNGTTYAAFDHKFTRPVVVPPLSQANSGNITNVLLTQGATASLAIIPFGVLDLLNVDVNVRAGSLFGIGGVPLVISGLHQSSVPTT
;
A
#
# COMPACT_ATOMS: atom_id res chain seq x y z
N MET A 1 -5.21 -70.42 -7.27
CA MET A 1 -6.39 -69.81 -6.61
C MET A 1 -5.87 -68.97 -5.45
N LEU A 2 -5.68 -67.67 -5.64
CA LEU A 2 -5.25 -66.77 -4.55
C LEU A 2 -6.46 -66.45 -3.65
N PRO A 3 -6.29 -66.37 -2.32
CA PRO A 3 -7.40 -66.15 -1.40
C PRO A 3 -7.90 -64.69 -1.45
N LEU A 4 -9.21 -64.54 -1.63
CA LEU A 4 -9.99 -63.29 -1.70
C LEU A 4 -9.78 -62.35 -0.49
N GLN A 5 -9.21 -62.85 0.62
CA GLN A 5 -8.92 -62.07 1.83
C GLN A 5 -7.75 -61.07 1.66
N SER A 6 -6.79 -61.31 0.78
CA SER A 6 -5.65 -60.39 0.59
C SER A 6 -6.03 -59.10 -0.15
N PHE A 7 -7.17 -59.08 -0.84
CA PHE A 7 -7.67 -57.87 -1.53
C PHE A 7 -8.38 -56.89 -0.58
N LEU A 8 -9.00 -57.39 0.50
CA LEU A 8 -9.78 -56.55 1.41
C LEU A 8 -8.87 -55.69 2.32
N PHE A 9 -7.67 -56.18 2.65
CA PHE A 9 -6.68 -55.43 3.43
C PHE A 9 -5.93 -54.37 2.61
N ALA A 10 -5.74 -54.58 1.31
CA ALA A 10 -5.11 -53.60 0.43
C ALA A 10 -6.05 -52.40 0.14
N LEU A 11 -7.37 -52.61 0.15
CA LEU A 11 -8.34 -51.54 -0.09
C LEU A 11 -8.50 -50.58 1.10
N LEU A 12 -8.31 -51.07 2.33
CA LEU A 12 -8.45 -50.25 3.54
C LEU A 12 -7.23 -49.36 3.83
N ALA A 13 -6.04 -49.75 3.35
CA ALA A 13 -4.82 -48.93 3.46
C ALA A 13 -4.78 -47.76 2.47
N ALA A 14 -5.58 -47.81 1.39
CA ALA A 14 -5.64 -46.75 0.38
C ALA A 14 -6.58 -45.58 0.76
N LEU A 15 -7.40 -45.72 1.81
CA LEU A 15 -8.34 -44.67 2.25
C LEU A 15 -7.75 -43.67 3.27
N LEU A 16 -6.49 -43.84 3.69
CA LEU A 16 -5.84 -42.98 4.68
C LEU A 16 -4.86 -41.95 4.09
N ILE A 17 -4.69 -41.92 2.76
CA ILE A 17 -3.80 -40.98 2.09
C ILE A 17 -4.64 -39.93 1.39
N GLY A 18 -4.93 -38.82 2.08
CA GLY A 18 -5.61 -37.69 1.44
C GLY A 18 -6.36 -36.75 2.36
N ALA A 19 -5.90 -36.53 3.60
CA ALA A 19 -6.22 -35.26 4.25
C ALA A 19 -5.37 -34.19 3.56
N THR A 20 -5.87 -33.63 2.45
CA THR A 20 -5.34 -32.36 1.95
C THR A 20 -5.52 -31.35 3.09
N PRO A 21 -4.49 -30.57 3.48
CA PRO A 21 -4.70 -29.51 4.44
C PRO A 21 -5.84 -28.64 3.89
N SER A 22 -6.93 -28.53 4.66
CA SER A 22 -7.99 -27.57 4.35
C SER A 22 -7.28 -26.21 4.27
N PRO A 23 -7.42 -25.46 3.17
CA PRO A 23 -6.89 -24.11 3.15
C PRO A 23 -7.53 -23.36 4.32
N GLU A 24 -6.70 -22.89 5.25
CA GLU A 24 -7.20 -22.04 6.33
C GLU A 24 -7.83 -20.79 5.71
N PRO A 25 -8.90 -20.24 6.30
CA PRO A 25 -9.44 -18.96 5.87
C PRO A 25 -8.31 -17.93 5.89
N ARG A 26 -7.96 -17.39 4.70
CA ARG A 26 -6.94 -16.34 4.62
C ARG A 26 -7.46 -15.08 5.28
N ASP A 27 -6.74 -14.60 6.29
CA ASP A 27 -6.96 -13.26 6.84
C ASP A 27 -6.39 -12.22 5.87
N LEU A 28 -7.19 -11.88 4.86
CA LEU A 28 -6.80 -10.92 3.83
C LEU A 28 -6.46 -9.54 4.41
N LEU A 29 -7.10 -9.15 5.53
CA LEU A 29 -6.81 -7.87 6.18
C LEU A 29 -5.43 -7.90 6.81
N GLY A 30 -5.13 -8.92 7.59
CA GLY A 30 -3.80 -9.11 8.20
C GLY A 30 -2.70 -9.18 7.13
N GLU A 31 -2.88 -10.00 6.09
CA GLU A 31 -1.92 -10.12 5.00
C GLU A 31 -1.66 -8.79 4.28
N VAL A 32 -2.70 -8.02 3.99
CA VAL A 32 -2.56 -6.72 3.31
C VAL A 32 -1.90 -5.70 4.24
N ILE A 33 -2.28 -5.66 5.52
CA ILE A 33 -1.67 -4.73 6.49
C ILE A 33 -0.19 -5.04 6.68
N ASP A 34 0.18 -6.32 6.85
CA ASP A 34 1.57 -6.72 7.00
C ASP A 34 2.39 -6.39 5.74
N ALA A 35 1.80 -6.64 4.56
CA ALA A 35 2.44 -6.37 3.28
C ALA A 35 2.53 -4.88 2.93
N LEU A 36 1.62 -4.03 3.42
CA LEU A 36 1.69 -2.59 3.23
C LEU A 36 2.48 -1.88 4.34
N GLY A 37 2.55 -2.48 5.54
CA GLY A 37 3.36 -2.01 6.66
C GLY A 37 4.87 -2.09 6.40
N ILE A 38 5.32 -2.96 5.50
CA ILE A 38 6.72 -2.99 5.04
C ILE A 38 7.07 -1.84 4.08
N GLY A 39 6.07 -1.16 3.50
CA GLY A 39 6.27 0.03 2.67
C GLY A 39 5.36 0.06 1.45
N LEU A 40 4.30 0.88 1.52
CA LEU A 40 3.41 1.14 0.39
C LEU A 40 4.02 2.12 -0.61
N VAL A 41 4.85 3.07 -0.17
CA VAL A 41 5.35 4.16 -1.02
C VAL A 41 6.84 3.98 -1.29
N THR A 42 7.27 3.91 -2.55
CA THR A 42 8.69 3.72 -2.89
C THR A 42 9.44 5.01 -3.16
N HIS A 43 8.73 6.03 -3.66
CA HIS A 43 9.29 7.33 -4.00
C HIS A 43 8.20 8.39 -3.98
N ILE A 44 8.59 9.64 -3.69
CA ILE A 44 7.70 10.81 -3.70
C ILE A 44 8.38 11.91 -4.53
N ASP A 45 7.67 12.45 -5.51
CA ASP A 45 8.10 13.63 -6.26
C ASP A 45 7.33 14.86 -5.77
N VAL A 46 8.04 15.95 -5.47
CA VAL A 46 7.45 17.19 -4.96
C VAL A 46 7.71 18.33 -5.94
N THR A 47 6.64 18.83 -6.55
CA THR A 47 6.70 19.99 -7.44
C THR A 47 6.39 21.27 -6.68
N LEU A 48 7.41 22.12 -6.53
CA LEU A 48 7.27 23.49 -6.03
C LEU A 48 7.14 24.48 -7.20
N THR A 49 6.31 25.51 -7.02
CA THR A 49 6.22 26.66 -7.93
C THR A 49 6.58 27.94 -7.19
N LEU A 50 6.78 29.06 -7.89
CA LEU A 50 7.01 30.35 -7.20
C LEU A 50 5.85 30.71 -6.27
N ALA A 51 4.60 30.38 -6.66
CA ALA A 51 3.42 30.63 -5.84
C ALA A 51 3.43 29.84 -4.52
N THR A 52 4.16 28.72 -4.45
CA THR A 52 4.34 27.94 -3.23
C THR A 52 4.95 28.77 -2.10
N LEU A 53 5.83 29.74 -2.41
CA LEU A 53 6.46 30.60 -1.42
C LEU A 53 5.44 31.52 -0.70
N ASP A 54 4.33 31.81 -1.36
CA ASP A 54 3.28 32.68 -0.83
C ASP A 54 2.14 31.87 -0.21
N ASN A 55 1.73 30.77 -0.85
CA ASN A 55 0.54 30.01 -0.46
C ASN A 55 0.84 28.74 0.36
N ASN A 56 2.10 28.32 0.46
CA ASN A 56 2.55 27.09 1.14
C ASN A 56 1.92 25.80 0.58
N LEU A 57 1.53 25.80 -0.70
CA LEU A 57 0.94 24.64 -1.37
C LEU A 57 1.89 24.07 -2.42
N VAL A 58 1.97 22.74 -2.45
CA VAL A 58 2.73 21.99 -3.46
C VAL A 58 1.83 21.00 -4.20
N THR A 59 2.35 20.51 -5.33
CA THR A 59 1.82 19.33 -5.99
C THR A 59 2.79 18.19 -5.73
N ILE A 60 2.28 17.01 -5.42
CA ILE A 60 3.10 15.82 -5.29
C ILE A 60 2.56 14.70 -6.16
N ASP A 61 3.37 13.70 -6.40
CA ASP A 61 2.94 12.36 -6.78
C ASP A 61 3.84 11.33 -6.09
N PHE A 62 3.36 10.10 -5.98
CA PHE A 62 4.10 9.03 -5.32
C PHE A 62 3.98 7.73 -6.08
N GLU A 63 4.99 6.88 -5.96
CA GLU A 63 4.97 5.52 -6.46
C GLU A 63 4.46 4.58 -5.38
N ALA A 64 3.33 3.92 -5.65
CA ALA A 64 2.77 2.88 -4.80
C ALA A 64 3.32 1.51 -5.21
N GLN A 65 3.81 0.72 -4.26
CA GLN A 65 4.22 -0.67 -4.44
C GLN A 65 3.13 -1.62 -3.96
N ASN A 66 2.82 -2.61 -4.78
CA ASN A 66 2.00 -3.75 -4.40
C ASN A 66 2.85 -5.02 -4.35
N PRO A 67 3.19 -5.55 -3.17
CA PRO A 67 3.93 -6.80 -3.02
C PRO A 67 3.03 -8.06 -3.09
N LEU A 68 1.73 -7.91 -3.30
CA LEU A 68 0.76 -9.01 -3.27
C LEU A 68 0.57 -9.63 -4.67
N LEU A 69 0.11 -10.88 -4.69
CA LEU A 69 -0.20 -11.62 -5.92
C LEU A 69 -1.54 -11.25 -6.57
N PHE A 70 -2.20 -10.21 -6.07
CA PHE A 70 -3.47 -9.70 -6.59
C PHE A 70 -3.44 -8.17 -6.63
N GLU A 71 -4.30 -7.58 -7.45
CA GLU A 71 -4.35 -6.13 -7.66
C GLU A 71 -4.82 -5.40 -6.40
N LEU A 72 -4.20 -4.24 -6.14
CA LEU A 72 -4.67 -3.28 -5.16
C LEU A 72 -5.18 -2.05 -5.90
N THR A 73 -6.33 -1.54 -5.46
CA THR A 73 -6.84 -0.26 -5.95
C THR A 73 -6.96 0.73 -4.82
N ILE A 74 -6.27 1.86 -4.91
CA ILE A 74 -6.29 2.93 -3.90
C ILE A 74 -7.38 3.93 -4.26
N ASP A 75 -8.36 4.09 -3.39
CA ASP A 75 -9.48 5.03 -3.59
C ASP A 75 -9.23 6.38 -2.91
N SER A 76 -8.56 6.39 -1.77
CA SER A 76 -8.16 7.61 -1.07
C SER A 76 -6.94 7.39 -0.17
N VAL A 77 -6.20 8.46 0.08
CA VAL A 77 -5.07 8.49 1.00
C VAL A 77 -5.10 9.79 1.80
N SER A 78 -4.81 9.68 3.09
CA SER A 78 -4.58 10.80 3.98
C SER A 78 -3.26 10.58 4.70
N THR A 79 -2.40 11.58 4.72
CA THR A 79 -1.08 11.43 5.32
C THR A 79 -0.50 12.72 5.87
N THR A 80 0.32 12.54 6.91
CA THR A 80 1.30 13.52 7.37
C THR A 80 2.70 13.00 7.08
N ALA A 81 3.52 13.83 6.45
CA ALA A 81 4.92 13.54 6.14
C ALA A 81 5.82 14.57 6.82
N GLY A 82 6.98 14.13 7.27
CA GLY A 82 7.87 14.93 8.09
C GLY A 82 9.30 14.45 8.09
N LEU A 83 10.11 15.08 8.93
CA LEU A 83 11.49 14.69 9.15
C LEU A 83 11.79 14.80 10.64
N ASN A 84 12.40 13.77 11.22
CA ASN A 84 12.73 13.71 12.66
C ASN A 84 11.51 13.98 13.57
N GLY A 85 10.34 13.45 13.18
CA GLY A 85 9.08 13.62 13.93
C GLY A 85 8.41 14.99 13.80
N THR A 86 9.00 15.93 13.05
CA THR A 86 8.35 17.21 12.73
C THR A 86 7.59 17.07 11.44
N THR A 87 6.27 17.32 11.45
CA THR A 87 5.45 17.33 10.23
C THR A 87 5.80 18.54 9.37
N TYR A 88 6.06 18.29 8.09
CA TYR A 88 6.31 19.33 7.08
C TYR A 88 5.22 19.38 6.03
N ALA A 89 4.62 18.25 5.65
CA ALA A 89 3.54 18.18 4.68
C ALA A 89 2.34 17.41 5.25
N ALA A 90 1.13 17.83 4.87
CA ALA A 90 -0.08 17.10 5.19
C ALA A 90 -1.10 17.25 4.06
N PHE A 91 -1.81 16.16 3.76
CA PHE A 91 -2.93 16.19 2.82
C PHE A 91 -3.92 15.06 3.08
N ASP A 92 -5.14 15.27 2.57
CA ASP A 92 -6.19 14.28 2.46
C ASP A 92 -6.70 14.33 1.01
N HIS A 93 -6.58 13.22 0.29
CA HIS A 93 -6.89 13.14 -1.12
C HIS A 93 -7.75 11.92 -1.44
N LYS A 94 -8.89 12.18 -2.08
CA LYS A 94 -9.74 11.16 -2.70
C LYS A 94 -9.57 11.19 -4.21
N PHE A 95 -9.16 10.06 -4.77
CA PHE A 95 -8.92 9.96 -6.21
C PHE A 95 -10.25 9.93 -6.97
N THR A 96 -10.37 10.77 -8.00
CA THR A 96 -11.52 10.70 -8.93
C THR A 96 -11.42 9.45 -9.81
N ARG A 97 -10.20 9.09 -10.22
CA ARG A 97 -9.86 7.82 -10.85
C ARG A 97 -8.95 7.06 -9.89
N PRO A 98 -9.41 5.96 -9.27
CA PRO A 98 -8.61 5.21 -8.32
C PRO A 98 -7.26 4.78 -8.91
N VAL A 99 -6.24 4.69 -8.06
CA VAL A 99 -4.90 4.26 -8.47
C VAL A 99 -4.89 2.74 -8.48
N VAL A 100 -4.71 2.15 -9.65
CA VAL A 100 -4.63 0.70 -9.82
C VAL A 100 -3.17 0.29 -9.75
N VAL A 101 -2.82 -0.49 -8.74
CA VAL A 101 -1.48 -1.02 -8.52
C VAL A 101 -1.47 -2.53 -8.86
N PRO A 102 -0.90 -2.93 -10.00
CA PRO A 102 -0.94 -4.32 -10.44
C PRO A 102 -0.23 -5.26 -9.46
N PRO A 103 -0.52 -6.57 -9.50
CA PRO A 103 0.17 -7.56 -8.67
C PRO A 103 1.69 -7.49 -8.83
N LEU A 104 2.42 -7.58 -7.71
CA LEU A 104 3.90 -7.58 -7.67
C LEU A 104 4.56 -6.41 -8.43
N SER A 105 3.88 -5.28 -8.54
CA SER A 105 4.29 -4.15 -9.37
C SER A 105 4.11 -2.82 -8.65
N GLN A 106 4.59 -1.75 -9.28
CA GLN A 106 4.39 -0.38 -8.85
C GLN A 106 3.40 0.34 -9.78
N ALA A 107 2.80 1.41 -9.27
CA ALA A 107 2.04 2.37 -10.05
C ALA A 107 2.15 3.77 -9.45
N ASN A 108 2.23 4.79 -10.31
CA ASN A 108 2.23 6.18 -9.89
C ASN A 108 0.81 6.64 -9.52
N SER A 109 0.69 7.43 -8.45
CA SER A 109 -0.59 7.96 -7.96
C SER A 109 -1.25 8.96 -8.90
N GLY A 110 -0.47 9.56 -9.80
CA GLY A 110 -0.79 10.81 -10.46
C GLY A 110 -0.68 12.00 -9.50
N ASN A 111 -0.86 13.19 -10.06
CA ASN A 111 -0.67 14.45 -9.33
C ASN A 111 -1.76 14.68 -8.28
N ILE A 112 -1.31 14.92 -7.05
CA ILE A 112 -2.08 15.38 -5.91
C ILE A 112 -1.73 16.84 -5.69
N THR A 113 -2.67 17.74 -5.98
CA THR A 113 -2.50 19.18 -5.85
C THR A 113 -2.96 19.68 -4.48
N ASN A 114 -2.50 20.88 -4.12
CA ASN A 114 -2.87 21.57 -2.87
C ASN A 114 -2.44 20.82 -1.61
N VAL A 115 -1.27 20.18 -1.64
CA VAL A 115 -0.66 19.60 -0.44
C VAL A 115 -0.10 20.73 0.42
N LEU A 116 -0.50 20.76 1.68
CA LEU A 116 -0.15 21.84 2.60
C LEU A 116 1.24 21.62 3.20
N LEU A 117 2.12 22.59 3.02
CA LEU A 117 3.38 22.68 3.75
C LEU A 117 3.12 23.30 5.13
N THR A 118 2.95 22.46 6.14
CA THR A 118 2.54 22.84 7.50
C THR A 118 3.54 23.77 8.22
N GLN A 119 4.83 23.69 7.90
CA GLN A 119 5.87 24.61 8.41
C GLN A 119 6.09 25.82 7.47
N GLY A 120 5.34 25.91 6.38
CA GLY A 120 5.55 26.86 5.31
C GLY A 120 6.65 26.45 4.33
N ALA A 121 6.65 27.10 3.17
CA ALA A 121 7.56 26.80 2.07
C ALA A 121 9.03 27.04 2.45
N THR A 122 9.34 28.17 3.10
CA THR A 122 10.72 28.52 3.48
C THR A 122 11.35 27.48 4.41
N ALA A 123 10.61 26.99 5.40
CA ALA A 123 11.09 25.93 6.29
C ALA A 123 11.23 24.59 5.55
N SER A 124 10.33 24.32 4.61
CA SER A 124 10.35 23.09 3.80
C SER A 124 11.53 23.07 2.81
N LEU A 125 11.99 24.22 2.31
CA LEU A 125 13.20 24.27 1.47
C LEU A 125 14.45 23.79 2.22
N ALA A 126 14.51 23.98 3.53
CA ALA A 126 15.65 23.57 4.35
C ALA A 126 15.78 22.05 4.49
N ILE A 127 14.71 21.30 4.22
CA ILE A 127 14.71 19.83 4.31
C ILE A 127 14.94 19.13 2.96
N ILE A 128 14.86 19.85 1.83
CA ILE A 128 15.15 19.31 0.48
C ILE A 128 16.53 18.62 0.41
N PRO A 129 17.62 19.17 0.97
CA PRO A 129 18.94 18.54 0.88
C PRO A 129 19.04 17.16 1.54
N PHE A 130 18.08 16.75 2.38
CA PHE A 130 18.08 15.42 2.97
C PHE A 130 17.58 14.34 1.98
N GLY A 131 16.76 14.71 0.99
CA GLY A 131 16.27 13.81 -0.06
C GLY A 131 15.37 12.68 0.44
N VAL A 132 14.85 12.77 1.67
CA VAL A 132 13.97 11.77 2.27
C VAL A 132 12.91 12.42 3.16
N LEU A 133 11.78 11.74 3.29
CA LEU A 133 10.71 12.06 4.24
C LEU A 133 10.24 10.82 4.99
N ASP A 134 9.85 11.02 6.25
CA ASP A 134 9.14 10.03 7.05
C ASP A 134 7.63 10.24 6.88
N LEU A 135 6.92 9.19 6.48
CA LEU A 135 5.47 9.14 6.51
C LEU A 135 5.04 8.83 7.95
N LEU A 136 4.65 9.89 8.67
CA LEU A 136 4.40 9.89 10.11
C LEU A 136 3.03 9.32 10.47
N ASN A 137 2.04 9.43 9.58
CA ASN A 137 0.76 8.74 9.68
C ASN A 137 0.21 8.62 8.28
N VAL A 138 -0.20 7.41 7.88
CA VAL A 138 -0.76 7.14 6.56
C VAL A 138 -2.03 6.31 6.75
N ASP A 139 -3.15 6.89 6.32
CA ASP A 139 -4.44 6.25 6.27
C ASP A 139 -4.83 6.07 4.81
N VAL A 140 -5.12 4.84 4.41
CA VAL A 140 -5.42 4.49 3.01
C VAL A 140 -6.69 3.66 2.96
N ASN A 141 -7.56 4.01 2.03
CA ASN A 141 -8.69 3.19 1.65
C ASN A 141 -8.34 2.45 0.35
N VAL A 142 -8.26 1.14 0.42
CA VAL A 142 -7.90 0.28 -0.70
C VAL A 142 -8.97 -0.76 -0.97
N ARG A 143 -8.99 -1.27 -2.19
CA ARG A 143 -9.74 -2.48 -2.56
C ARG A 143 -8.75 -3.55 -2.96
N ALA A 144 -8.77 -4.66 -2.22
CA ALA A 144 -7.94 -5.82 -2.50
C ALA A 144 -8.64 -6.78 -3.47
N GLY A 145 -7.89 -7.28 -4.44
CA GLY A 145 -8.40 -8.24 -5.43
C GLY A 145 -9.39 -7.62 -6.41
N SER A 146 -9.24 -6.33 -6.71
CA SER A 146 -9.94 -5.70 -7.81
C SER A 146 -9.45 -6.24 -9.17
N LEU A 147 -10.19 -5.96 -10.23
CA LEU A 147 -9.74 -6.20 -11.60
C LEU A 147 -9.87 -4.91 -12.39
N PHE A 148 -8.74 -4.35 -12.83
CA PHE A 148 -8.69 -3.06 -13.52
C PHE A 148 -9.40 -1.94 -12.75
N GLY A 149 -9.28 -1.94 -11.42
CA GLY A 149 -9.92 -0.94 -10.56
C GLY A 149 -11.41 -1.16 -10.27
N ILE A 150 -12.00 -2.26 -10.75
CA ILE A 150 -13.43 -2.59 -10.56
C ILE A 150 -13.57 -3.72 -9.54
N GLY A 151 -14.55 -3.59 -8.64
CA GLY A 151 -14.80 -4.57 -7.57
C GLY A 151 -13.70 -4.58 -6.50
N GLY A 152 -13.43 -5.75 -5.94
CA GLY A 152 -12.49 -5.94 -4.82
C GLY A 152 -13.15 -5.81 -3.45
N VAL A 153 -12.45 -6.28 -2.43
CA VAL A 153 -12.87 -6.17 -1.02
C VAL A 153 -12.35 -4.84 -0.47
N PRO A 154 -13.23 -3.91 -0.02
CA PRO A 154 -12.79 -2.65 0.56
C PRO A 154 -12.12 -2.87 1.91
N LEU A 155 -10.95 -2.30 2.10
CA LEU A 155 -10.14 -2.36 3.31
C LEU A 155 -9.73 -0.93 3.68
N VAL A 156 -10.01 -0.55 4.93
CA VAL A 156 -9.54 0.71 5.50
C VAL A 156 -8.35 0.39 6.37
N ILE A 157 -7.21 0.97 6.03
CA ILE A 157 -5.95 0.77 6.74
C ILE A 157 -5.55 2.13 7.30
N SER A 158 -5.32 2.18 8.61
CA SER A 158 -5.01 3.42 9.32
C SER A 158 -3.74 3.28 10.14
N GLY A 159 -3.00 4.37 10.30
CA GLY A 159 -1.81 4.41 11.13
C GLY A 159 -0.63 3.65 10.55
N LEU A 160 -0.51 3.60 9.22
CA LEU A 160 0.72 3.12 8.59
C LEU A 160 1.83 4.15 8.81
N HIS A 161 3.04 3.64 9.05
CA HIS A 161 4.24 4.44 9.24
C HIS A 161 5.32 3.94 8.30
N GLN A 162 6.05 4.85 7.66
CA GLN A 162 7.17 4.49 6.81
C GLN A 162 8.28 5.52 6.95
N SER A 163 9.48 5.06 7.29
CA SER A 163 10.64 5.95 7.48
C SER A 163 11.48 6.05 6.22
N SER A 164 12.14 7.19 6.05
CA SER A 164 13.17 7.41 5.03
C SER A 164 12.71 7.11 3.60
N VAL A 165 11.49 7.54 3.25
CA VAL A 165 10.97 7.46 1.88
C VAL A 165 11.76 8.43 1.00
N PRO A 166 12.39 7.98 -0.09
CA PRO A 166 13.08 8.85 -1.03
C PRO A 166 12.16 9.96 -1.56
N THR A 167 12.70 11.17 -1.66
CA THR A 167 11.97 12.35 -2.11
C THR A 167 12.82 13.21 -3.04
N THR A 168 12.24 13.73 -4.12
CA THR A 168 12.90 14.63 -5.07
C THR A 168 12.14 15.93 -5.25
#